data_AF-A0A4Y2P2W0-F1
#
_entry.id   AF-A0A4Y2P2W0-F1
#
_cell.length_a   1.000
_cell.length_b   1.000
_cell.length_c   1.000
_cell.angle_alpha   90.00
_cell.angle_beta   90.00
_cell.angle_gamma   90.00
#
_symmetry.space_group_name_H-M   'P 1'
#
loop_
_entity.id
_entity.type
_entity.pdbx_description
1 polymer ?
#
loop_
_entity_poly.entity_id
_entity_poly.type
_entity_poly.pdbx_seq_one_letter_code
_entity_poly.pdbx_strand_id
1 'polypeptide(L)'
;MCANHIRKFFDFIDKLQDLDIFIYEDLTSVMLLHSLPANFETFRVAIESRDELPKLDTIRIKIIDEWQSRADQSLSKDDVALILFFHLRLCPTHLI
;
A
#
# COMPACT_ATOMS: atom_id res chain seq x y z
N MET A 1 -14.38 0.19 1.25
CA MET A 1 -13.93 -0.89 0.34
C MET A 1 -12.49 -1.32 0.64
N CYS A 2 -11.54 -0.37 0.71
CA CYS A 2 -10.13 -0.61 1.09
C CYS A 2 -9.92 -1.43 2.38
N ALA A 3 -10.45 -0.96 3.52
CA ALA A 3 -10.26 -1.62 4.81
C ALA A 3 -10.76 -3.08 4.83
N ASN A 4 -11.79 -3.41 4.05
CA ASN A 4 -12.30 -4.77 3.96
C ASN A 4 -11.39 -5.68 3.12
N HIS A 5 -10.74 -5.15 2.07
CA HIS A 5 -9.75 -5.89 1.29
C HIS A 5 -8.53 -6.24 2.13
N ILE A 6 -7.98 -5.23 2.82
CA ILE A 6 -6.83 -5.40 3.73
C ILE A 6 -7.17 -6.40 4.83
N ARG A 7 -8.33 -6.25 5.50
CA ARG A 7 -8.75 -7.18 6.55
C ARG A 7 -8.84 -8.62 6.01
N LYS A 8 -9.53 -8.83 4.88
CA LYS A 8 -9.67 -10.17 4.27
C LYS A 8 -8.32 -10.79 3.91
N PHE A 9 -7.36 -9.96 3.47
CA PHE A 9 -6.01 -10.43 3.19
C PHE A 9 -5.33 -10.94 4.47
N PHE A 10 -5.35 -10.15 5.56
CA PHE A 10 -4.77 -10.60 6.83
C PHE A 10 -5.51 -11.80 7.42
N ASP A 11 -6.85 -11.85 7.35
CA ASP A 11 -7.64 -13.01 7.76
C ASP A 11 -7.23 -14.29 6.98
N PHE A 12 -6.71 -14.15 5.75
CA PHE A 12 -6.18 -15.27 4.98
C PHE A 12 -4.77 -15.67 5.42
N ILE A 13 -3.89 -14.69 5.71
CA ILE A 13 -2.56 -14.96 6.26
C ILE A 13 -2.67 -15.65 7.63
N ASP A 14 -3.56 -15.19 8.50
CA ASP A 14 -3.79 -15.79 9.82
C ASP A 14 -4.24 -17.26 9.69
N LYS A 15 -5.12 -17.56 8.74
CA LYS A 15 -5.55 -18.95 8.46
C LYS A 15 -4.42 -19.83 7.93
N LEU A 16 -3.47 -19.27 7.19
CA LEU A 16 -2.29 -20.03 6.75
C LEU A 16 -1.38 -20.33 7.95
N GLN A 17 -1.22 -19.36 8.84
CA GLN A 17 -0.47 -19.55 10.08
C GLN A 17 -1.12 -20.61 10.99
N ASP A 18 -2.45 -20.65 11.07
CA ASP A 18 -3.19 -21.71 11.80
C ASP A 18 -2.92 -23.11 11.24
N LEU A 19 -2.50 -23.22 9.97
CA LEU A 19 -2.10 -24.45 9.29
C LEU A 19 -0.59 -24.71 9.35
N ASP A 20 0.14 -23.99 10.21
CA ASP A 20 1.61 -24.06 10.35
C ASP A 20 2.37 -23.60 9.08
N ILE A 21 1.71 -22.81 8.22
CA ILE A 21 2.29 -22.23 7.01
C ILE A 21 2.68 -20.78 7.32
N PHE A 22 3.95 -20.57 7.65
CA PHE A 22 4.50 -19.25 7.92
C PHE A 22 4.97 -18.58 6.63
N ILE A 23 4.45 -17.39 6.35
CA ILE A 23 4.91 -16.53 5.26
C ILE A 23 5.74 -15.41 5.88
N TYR A 24 6.98 -15.25 5.39
CA TYR A 24 7.85 -14.16 5.83
C TYR A 24 7.20 -12.79 5.58
N GLU A 25 7.47 -11.83 6.45
CA GLU A 25 6.89 -10.48 6.37
C GLU A 25 7.17 -9.80 5.02
N ASP A 26 8.38 -9.97 4.48
CA ASP A 26 8.78 -9.41 3.18
C ASP A 26 7.93 -9.99 2.03
N LEU A 27 7.69 -11.31 2.06
CA LEU A 27 6.85 -11.96 1.06
C LEU A 27 5.38 -11.56 1.23
N THR A 28 4.91 -11.44 2.48
CA THR A 28 3.56 -10.95 2.79
C THR A 28 3.35 -9.53 2.25
N SER A 29 4.38 -8.68 2.35
CA SER A 29 4.38 -7.31 1.83
C SER A 29 4.24 -7.28 0.30
N VAL A 30 5.00 -8.11 -0.41
CA VAL A 30 4.89 -8.26 -1.87
C VAL A 30 3.50 -8.80 -2.25
N MET A 31 3.02 -9.84 -1.58
CA MET A 31 1.69 -10.41 -1.83
C MET A 31 0.58 -9.38 -1.59
N LEU A 32 0.68 -8.56 -0.55
CA LEU A 32 -0.29 -7.50 -0.27
C LEU A 32 -0.32 -6.47 -1.42
N LEU A 33 0.86 -6.00 -1.87
CA LEU A 33 0.98 -5.04 -2.97
C LEU A 33 0.36 -5.57 -4.28
N HIS A 34 0.61 -6.85 -4.61
CA HIS A 34 0.06 -7.47 -5.81
C HIS A 34 -1.40 -7.91 -5.68
N SER A 35 -1.95 -7.98 -4.45
CA SER A 35 -3.38 -8.23 -4.24
C SER A 35 -4.26 -7.01 -4.55
N LEU A 36 -3.65 -5.83 -4.70
CA LEU A 36 -4.37 -4.59 -4.94
C LEU A 36 -4.97 -4.55 -6.36
N PRO A 37 -6.12 -3.88 -6.55
CA PRO A 37 -6.71 -3.74 -7.87
C PRO A 37 -5.80 -2.94 -8.82
N ALA A 38 -5.93 -3.16 -10.14
CA ALA A 38 -5.06 -2.58 -11.16
C ALA A 38 -4.94 -1.05 -11.12
N ASN A 39 -5.97 -0.34 -10.64
CA ASN A 39 -5.91 1.11 -10.46
C ASN A 39 -4.88 1.54 -9.39
N PHE A 40 -4.31 0.64 -8.60
CA PHE A 40 -3.20 0.90 -7.67
C PHE A 40 -1.82 0.68 -8.29
N GLU A 41 -1.73 0.43 -9.60
CA GLU A 41 -0.46 0.17 -10.28
C GLU A 41 0.58 1.27 -10.03
N THR A 42 0.21 2.55 -10.15
CA THR A 42 1.14 3.67 -9.87
C THR A 42 1.66 3.66 -8.44
N PHE A 43 0.80 3.36 -7.45
CA PHE A 43 1.20 3.22 -6.06
C PHE A 43 2.17 2.04 -5.89
N ARG A 44 1.85 0.89 -6.48
CA ARG A 44 2.68 -0.31 -6.44
C ARG A 44 4.07 -0.05 -7.02
N VAL A 45 4.16 0.53 -8.22
CA VAL A 45 5.43 0.89 -8.87
C VAL A 45 6.25 1.84 -7.99
N ALA A 46 5.62 2.82 -7.35
CA ALA A 46 6.32 3.77 -6.47
C ALA A 46 6.84 3.15 -5.15
N ILE A 47 6.24 2.05 -4.69
CA ILE A 47 6.74 1.30 -3.53
C ILE A 47 7.86 0.35 -3.96
N GLU A 48 7.69 -0.35 -5.09
CA GLU A 48 8.67 -1.28 -5.67
C GLU A 48 9.94 -0.59 -6.17
N SER A 49 9.86 0.68 -6.58
CA SER A 49 11.02 1.44 -7.08
C SER A 49 12.00 1.89 -5.99
N ARG A 50 11.73 1.59 -4.72
CA ARG A 50 12.61 1.95 -3.60
C ARG A 50 13.74 0.94 -3.47
N ASP A 51 14.89 1.41 -2.96
CA ASP A 51 16.02 0.53 -2.66
C ASP A 51 15.66 -0.53 -1.61
N GLU A 52 14.84 -0.16 -0.63
CA GLU A 52 14.33 -1.06 0.41
C GLU A 52 12.81 -1.07 0.43
N LEU A 53 12.24 -2.28 0.48
CA LEU A 53 10.80 -2.45 0.62
C LEU A 53 10.36 -1.97 2.02
N PRO A 54 9.36 -1.07 2.12
CA PRO A 54 8.86 -0.66 3.42
C PRO A 54 8.24 -1.84 4.18
N LYS A 55 8.29 -1.81 5.51
CA LYS A 55 7.67 -2.84 6.36
C LYS A 55 6.17 -2.98 6.11
N LEU A 56 5.63 -4.15 6.43
CA LEU A 56 4.23 -4.51 6.14
C LEU A 56 3.23 -3.51 6.74
N ASP A 57 3.45 -3.09 7.99
CA ASP A 57 2.61 -2.07 8.63
C ASP A 57 2.68 -0.70 7.93
N THR A 58 3.85 -0.32 7.44
CA THR A 58 4.04 0.93 6.69
C THR A 58 3.30 0.87 5.35
N ILE A 59 3.39 -0.26 4.65
CA ILE A 59 2.64 -0.50 3.41
C ILE A 59 1.14 -0.42 3.67
N ARG A 60 0.66 -1.08 4.73
CA ARG A 60 -0.77 -1.07 5.12
C ARG A 60 -1.28 0.35 5.33
N ILE A 61 -0.57 1.17 6.10
CA ILE A 61 -0.94 2.57 6.35
C ILE A 61 -0.97 3.35 5.03
N LYS A 62 0.08 3.22 4.20
CA LYS A 62 0.19 3.91 2.92
C LYS A 62 -0.92 3.54 1.93
N ILE A 63 -1.36 2.28 1.91
CA ILE A 63 -2.51 1.86 1.10
C ILE A 63 -3.78 2.57 1.59
N ILE A 64 -4.02 2.64 2.90
CA ILE A 64 -5.21 3.30 3.45
C ILE A 64 -5.22 4.80 3.10
N ASP A 65 -4.10 5.48 3.31
CA ASP A 65 -3.91 6.89 2.96
C ASP A 65 -4.19 7.14 1.47
N GLU A 66 -3.68 6.28 0.61
CA GLU A 66 -3.84 6.40 -0.84
C GLU A 66 -5.31 6.24 -1.27
N TRP A 67 -5.98 5.25 -0.71
CA TRP A 67 -7.41 5.06 -0.94
C TRP A 67 -8.24 6.26 -0.48
N GLN A 68 -7.90 6.86 0.67
CA GLN A 68 -8.57 8.06 1.17
C GLN A 68 -8.31 9.27 0.27
N SER A 69 -7.04 9.51 -0.11
CA SER A 69 -6.65 10.60 -1.01
C SER A 69 -7.42 10.55 -2.34
N ARG A 70 -7.61 9.36 -2.92
CA ARG A 70 -8.41 9.20 -4.14
C ARG A 70 -9.89 9.48 -3.93
N ALA A 71 -10.45 9.09 -2.78
CA ALA A 71 -11.83 9.41 -2.45
C ALA A 71 -12.02 10.93 -2.34
N ASP A 72 -11.09 11.63 -1.71
CA ASP A 72 -11.12 13.09 -1.55
C ASP A 72 -10.91 13.81 -2.89
N GLN A 73 -10.03 13.31 -3.76
CA GLN A 73 -9.79 13.89 -5.09
C GLN A 73 -10.91 13.59 -6.09
N SER A 74 -11.67 12.51 -5.92
CA SER A 74 -12.89 12.30 -6.72
C SER A 74 -13.91 13.44 -6.55
N LEU A 75 -13.76 14.23 -5.48
CA LEU A 75 -14.53 15.44 -5.19
C LEU A 75 -13.83 16.74 -5.67
N SER A 76 -12.53 16.68 -6.03
CA SER A 76 -11.68 17.82 -6.39
C SER A 76 -10.78 17.47 -7.59
N LYS A 77 -11.19 17.88 -8.80
CA LYS A 77 -10.45 17.65 -10.06
C LYS A 77 -9.18 18.50 -10.11
N ASP A 78 -8.00 17.93 -9.84
CA ASP A 78 -6.70 18.45 -10.30
C ASP A 78 -5.65 17.32 -10.38
N ASP A 79 -5.24 16.94 -11.61
CA ASP A 79 -4.42 15.74 -11.90
C ASP A 79 -2.91 15.91 -11.67
N VAL A 80 -2.39 17.14 -11.59
CA VAL A 80 -0.96 17.43 -11.38
C VAL A 80 -0.51 17.32 -9.92
N ALA A 81 -1.44 17.37 -8.96
CA ALA A 81 -1.14 17.23 -7.54
C ALA A 81 -0.73 15.80 -7.18
N LEU A 82 -1.30 14.79 -7.85
CA LEU A 82 -1.07 13.36 -7.57
C LEU A 82 0.42 12.97 -7.63
N ILE A 83 1.11 13.34 -8.71
CA ILE A 83 2.51 12.95 -8.93
C ILE A 83 3.42 13.55 -7.85
N LEU A 84 3.21 14.82 -7.49
CA LEU A 84 4.01 15.51 -6.47
C LEU A 84 3.66 15.03 -5.04
N PHE A 85 2.38 14.71 -4.78
CA PHE A 85 1.96 14.15 -3.49
C PHE A 85 2.54 12.77 -3.23
N PHE A 86 2.58 11.88 -4.24
CA PHE A 86 3.23 10.58 -4.06
C PHE A 86 4.70 10.75 -3.76
N HIS A 87 5.42 11.60 -4.51
CA HIS A 87 6.85 11.75 -4.33
C HIS A 87 7.21 12.32 -2.95
N LEU A 88 6.43 13.28 -2.44
CA LEU A 88 6.65 13.89 -1.12
C LEU A 88 6.12 13.06 0.07
N ARG A 89 5.00 12.33 -0.09
CA ARG A 89 4.38 11.55 1.00
C ARG A 89 4.99 10.15 1.15
N LEU A 90 5.74 9.69 0.14
CA LEU A 90 6.42 8.41 0.14
C LEU A 90 7.89 8.51 0.62
N CYS A 91 8.59 9.62 0.47
CA CYS A 91 9.96 9.78 0.98
C CYS A 91 10.00 10.43 2.38
N PRO A 92 10.36 9.71 3.47
CA PRO A 92 10.58 10.32 4.78
C PRO A 92 12.02 10.81 4.97
N THR A 93 12.80 11.02 3.91
CA THR A 93 14.19 11.46 4.04
C THR A 93 14.35 12.91 3.59
N HIS A 94 14.68 13.74 4.58
CA HIS A 94 14.98 15.18 4.54
C HIS A 94 13.79 16.13 4.76
N LEU A 95 13.21 16.04 5.96
CA LEU A 95 12.76 17.25 6.64
C LEU A 95 14.00 17.85 7.33
N ILE A 96 14.61 18.85 6.69
CA ILE A 96 15.44 19.86 7.37
C ILE A 96 14.56 21.10 7.49
#